data_AF-A0A966R3F1-F1
#
_entry.id   AF-A0A966R3F1-F1
#
_cell.length_a   1.000
_cell.length_b   1.000
_cell.length_c   1.000
_cell.angle_alpha   90.00
_cell.angle_beta   90.00
_cell.angle_gamma   90.00
#
_symmetry.space_group_name_H-M   'P 1'
#
loop_
_entity.id
_entity.type
_entity.pdbx_description
1 polymer ?
#
loop_
_entity_poly.entity_id
_entity_poly.type
_entity_poly.pdbx_seq_one_letter_code
_entity_poly.pdbx_strand_id
1 'polypeptide(L)'
;MLISLFETLFFWLFISRTEDDALIGLVSSYTGNLLSACQNLTAPQRTAVLDVLNLFINSTTTDTAGAAAAADRAAFNGILLRNSWLYFSGGLALLATTVGAALWRRLQMRWGQICAENLVLVLMLGAYEWMFFRTVVLRYQAVSPAELDRMVVDQVEDTC
;
A
#
# COMPACT_ATOMS: atom_id res chain seq x y z
N MET A 1 -11.04 16.21 10.50
CA MET A 1 -9.94 15.44 11.11
C MET A 1 -10.28 13.98 11.36
N LEU A 2 -11.51 13.61 11.76
CA LEU A 2 -11.88 12.18 11.74
C LEU A 2 -11.80 11.59 10.32
N ILE A 3 -12.22 12.34 9.30
CA ILE A 3 -12.13 11.93 7.90
C ILE A 3 -10.68 11.67 7.46
N SER A 4 -9.74 12.57 7.77
CA SER A 4 -8.33 12.38 7.43
C SER A 4 -7.69 11.18 8.14
N LEU A 5 -8.07 10.93 9.40
CA LEU A 5 -7.64 9.75 10.14
C LEU A 5 -8.21 8.48 9.51
N PHE A 6 -9.52 8.51 9.20
CA PHE A 6 -10.21 7.43 8.53
C PHE A 6 -9.58 7.12 7.16
N GLU A 7 -9.33 8.11 6.31
CA GLU A 7 -8.72 7.91 4.99
C GLU A 7 -7.32 7.33 5.07
N THR A 8 -6.50 7.84 5.99
CA THR A 8 -5.14 7.33 6.20
C THR A 8 -5.18 5.87 6.65
N LEU A 9 -6.02 5.54 7.64
CA LEU A 9 -6.17 4.16 8.11
C LEU A 9 -6.81 3.25 7.07
N PHE A 10 -7.85 3.71 6.39
CA PHE A 10 -8.56 2.97 5.36
C PHE A 10 -7.64 2.64 4.18
N PHE A 11 -6.82 3.60 3.73
CA PHE A 11 -5.88 3.35 2.66
C PHE A 11 -4.83 2.29 3.04
N TRP A 12 -4.16 2.44 4.19
CA TRP A 12 -3.06 1.57 4.58
C TRP A 12 -3.47 0.21 5.16
N LEU A 13 -4.63 0.12 5.81
CA LEU A 13 -5.11 -1.14 6.39
C LEU A 13 -6.00 -1.92 5.43
N PHE A 14 -6.71 -1.24 4.53
CA PHE A 14 -7.69 -1.88 3.66
C PHE A 14 -7.27 -1.86 2.20
N ILE A 15 -7.08 -0.67 1.59
CA ILE A 15 -6.79 -0.58 0.15
C ILE A 15 -5.47 -1.28 -0.20
N SER A 16 -4.36 -0.92 0.45
CA SER A 16 -3.05 -1.48 0.10
C SER A 16 -2.97 -2.99 0.33
N ARG A 17 -3.63 -3.50 1.38
CA ARG A 17 -3.67 -4.95 1.65
C ARG A 17 -4.54 -5.70 0.65
N THR A 18 -5.73 -5.15 0.36
CA THR A 18 -6.65 -5.78 -0.61
C THR A 18 -6.05 -5.80 -2.01
N GLU A 19 -5.30 -4.77 -2.39
CA GLU A 19 -4.58 -4.71 -3.67
C GLU A 19 -3.45 -5.75 -3.72
N ASP A 20 -2.62 -5.82 -2.67
CA ASP A 20 -1.57 -6.84 -2.54
C ASP A 20 -2.18 -8.27 -2.63
N ASP A 21 -3.25 -8.54 -1.89
CA ASP A 21 -3.94 -9.85 -1.90
C ASP A 21 -4.55 -10.17 -3.27
N ALA A 22 -5.12 -9.18 -3.96
CA ALA A 22 -5.70 -9.36 -5.29
C ALA A 22 -4.62 -9.69 -6.33
N LEU A 23 -3.46 -9.02 -6.29
CA LEU A 23 -2.33 -9.29 -7.18
C LEU A 23 -1.75 -10.69 -6.95
N ILE A 24 -1.55 -11.06 -5.68
CA ILE A 24 -1.08 -12.41 -5.31
C ILE A 24 -2.09 -13.48 -5.74
N GLY A 25 -3.38 -13.23 -5.52
CA GLY A 25 -4.46 -14.14 -5.93
C GLY A 25 -4.53 -14.31 -7.44
N LEU A 26 -4.31 -13.24 -8.21
CA LEU A 26 -4.28 -13.29 -9.67
C LEU A 26 -3.12 -14.16 -10.16
N VAL A 27 -1.91 -13.97 -9.60
CA VAL A 27 -0.73 -14.78 -9.93
C VAL A 27 -0.94 -16.24 -9.51
N SER A 28 -1.45 -16.50 -8.32
CA SER A 28 -1.77 -17.85 -7.84
C SER A 28 -2.80 -18.55 -8.74
N SER A 29 -3.79 -17.82 -9.27
CA SER A 29 -4.73 -18.37 -10.25
C SER A 29 -4.07 -18.74 -11.58
N TYR A 30 -3.06 -17.99 -12.03
CA TYR A 30 -2.30 -18.33 -13.25
C TYR A 30 -1.36 -19.52 -13.03
N THR A 31 -0.75 -19.63 -11.86
CA THR A 31 0.17 -20.72 -11.52
C THR A 31 -0.54 -21.99 -11.04
N GLY A 32 -1.80 -21.91 -10.62
CA GLY A 32 -2.57 -23.05 -10.09
C GLY A 32 -2.71 -24.23 -11.07
N ASN A 33 -2.83 -23.96 -12.37
CA ASN A 33 -2.83 -25.01 -13.39
C ASN A 33 -1.46 -25.71 -13.52
N LEU A 34 -0.38 -24.97 -13.26
CA LEU A 34 0.99 -25.46 -13.31
C LEU A 34 1.33 -26.26 -12.04
N LEU A 35 0.93 -25.78 -10.87
CA LEU A 35 1.06 -26.50 -9.59
C LEU A 35 0.24 -27.80 -9.59
N SER A 36 -1.01 -27.77 -10.05
CA SER A 36 -1.86 -28.96 -10.13
C SER A 36 -1.33 -30.00 -11.12
N ALA A 37 -0.74 -29.56 -12.24
CA ALA A 37 -0.03 -30.45 -13.14
C ALA A 37 1.18 -31.10 -12.46
N CYS A 38 1.94 -30.34 -11.66
CA CYS A 38 3.09 -30.87 -10.93
C CYS A 38 2.70 -31.91 -9.87
N GLN A 39 1.61 -31.67 -9.14
CA GLN A 39 1.09 -32.63 -8.15
C GLN A 39 0.66 -33.97 -8.77
N ASN A 40 0.23 -33.97 -10.03
CA ASN A 40 -0.16 -35.18 -10.76
C ASN A 40 1.01 -35.97 -11.37
N LEU A 41 2.25 -35.45 -11.31
CA LEU A 41 3.44 -36.15 -11.79
C LEU A 41 3.98 -37.14 -10.74
N THR A 42 4.63 -38.20 -11.22
CA THR A 42 5.37 -39.14 -10.37
C THR A 42 6.67 -38.52 -9.85
N ALA A 43 7.16 -38.94 -8.67
CA ALA A 43 8.39 -38.41 -8.06
C ALA A 43 9.58 -38.23 -9.03
N PRO A 44 9.95 -39.19 -9.90
CA PRO A 44 11.07 -38.99 -10.83
C PRO A 44 10.77 -37.97 -11.95
N GLN A 45 9.51 -37.82 -12.35
CA GLN A 45 9.11 -36.81 -13.34
C GLN A 45 9.12 -35.41 -12.73
N ARG A 46 8.76 -35.27 -11.46
CA ARG A 46 8.83 -33.99 -10.74
C ARG A 46 10.26 -33.49 -10.59
N THR A 47 11.19 -34.37 -10.21
CA THR A 47 12.62 -34.02 -10.13
C THR A 47 13.19 -33.59 -11.49
N ALA A 48 12.78 -34.25 -12.59
CA ALA A 48 13.20 -33.85 -13.93
C ALA A 48 12.63 -32.49 -14.36
N VAL A 49 11.38 -32.18 -13.98
CA VAL A 49 10.77 -30.86 -14.24
C VAL A 49 11.46 -29.77 -13.42
N LEU A 50 11.76 -30.02 -12.15
CA LEU A 50 12.54 -29.12 -11.29
C LEU A 50 13.94 -28.87 -11.84
N ASP A 51 14.64 -29.91 -12.30
CA ASP A 51 15.98 -29.76 -12.90
C ASP A 51 15.93 -28.90 -14.17
N VAL A 52 14.93 -29.10 -15.03
CA VAL A 52 14.73 -28.25 -16.21
C VAL A 52 14.38 -26.82 -15.78
N LEU A 53 13.52 -26.63 -14.79
CA LEU A 53 13.15 -25.31 -14.28
C LEU A 53 14.37 -24.58 -13.71
N ASN A 54 15.19 -25.25 -12.90
CA ASN A 54 16.42 -24.72 -12.32
C ASN A 54 17.49 -24.39 -13.37
N LEU A 55 17.42 -25.02 -14.55
CA LEU A 55 18.31 -24.73 -15.66
C LEU A 55 17.93 -23.43 -16.41
N PHE A 56 16.65 -23.05 -16.35
CA PHE A 56 16.12 -21.84 -17.00
C PHE A 56 15.88 -20.68 -16.02
N ILE A 57 15.59 -20.99 -14.76
CA ILE A 57 15.33 -20.04 -13.67
C ILE A 57 16.51 -20.13 -12.72
N ASN A 58 17.29 -19.05 -12.65
CA ASN A 58 18.29 -18.93 -11.60
C ASN A 58 17.60 -18.47 -10.32
N SER A 59 17.12 -19.45 -9.54
CA SER A 59 16.37 -19.24 -8.30
C SER A 59 17.10 -18.32 -7.32
N THR A 60 18.43 -18.39 -7.26
CA THR A 60 19.25 -17.50 -6.42
C THR A 60 19.16 -16.05 -6.86
N THR A 61 19.19 -15.77 -8.17
CA THR A 61 19.02 -14.39 -8.66
C THR A 61 17.59 -13.88 -8.52
N THR A 62 16.58 -14.75 -8.70
CA THR A 62 15.17 -14.38 -8.52
C THR A 62 14.85 -14.10 -7.06
N ASP A 63 15.35 -14.92 -6.13
CA ASP A 63 15.16 -14.74 -4.69
C ASP A 63 15.85 -13.46 -4.19
N THR A 64 17.10 -13.22 -4.59
CA THR A 64 17.82 -12.00 -4.22
C THR A 64 17.19 -10.73 -4.80
N ALA A 65 16.74 -10.77 -6.05
CA ALA A 65 16.03 -9.64 -6.68
C ALA A 65 14.66 -9.39 -6.04
N GLY A 66 13.90 -10.45 -5.74
CA GLY A 66 12.61 -10.36 -5.05
C GLY A 66 12.74 -9.87 -3.62
N ALA A 67 13.75 -10.33 -2.87
CA ALA A 67 14.06 -9.85 -1.52
C ALA A 67 14.42 -8.36 -1.50
N ALA A 68 15.26 -7.92 -2.45
CA ALA A 68 15.65 -6.52 -2.57
C ALA A 68 14.44 -5.64 -2.91
N ALA A 69 13.62 -6.06 -3.86
CA ALA A 69 12.41 -5.32 -4.25
C ALA A 69 11.38 -5.23 -3.10
N ALA A 70 11.18 -6.31 -2.34
CA ALA A 70 10.34 -6.30 -1.15
C ALA A 70 10.86 -5.32 -0.08
N ALA A 71 12.17 -5.31 0.16
CA ALA A 71 12.80 -4.41 1.12
C ALA A 71 12.68 -2.95 0.69
N ASP A 72 12.90 -2.65 -0.60
CA ASP A 72 12.78 -1.31 -1.18
C ASP A 72 11.33 -0.81 -1.10
N ARG A 73 10.35 -1.66 -1.46
CA ARG A 73 8.92 -1.35 -1.33
C ARG A 73 8.53 -1.08 0.11
N ALA A 74 8.95 -1.93 1.05
CA ALA A 74 8.66 -1.77 2.47
C ALA A 74 9.26 -0.48 3.03
N ALA A 75 10.50 -0.15 2.65
CA ALA A 75 11.16 1.09 3.06
C ALA A 75 10.44 2.32 2.48
N PHE A 76 10.10 2.29 1.19
CA PHE A 76 9.40 3.39 0.51
C PHE A 76 8.00 3.62 1.09
N ASN A 77 7.19 2.57 1.18
CA ASN A 77 5.85 2.63 1.74
C ASN A 77 5.88 3.00 3.24
N GLY A 78 6.89 2.56 3.99
CA GLY A 78 7.10 2.97 5.38
C GLY A 78 7.38 4.46 5.54
N ILE A 79 8.20 5.05 4.65
CA ILE A 79 8.42 6.51 4.62
C ILE A 79 7.12 7.23 4.27
N LEU A 80 6.36 6.71 3.30
CA LEU A 80 5.08 7.29 2.87
C LEU A 80 4.04 7.27 4.00
N LEU A 81 3.95 6.16 4.74
CA LEU A 81 3.11 6.02 5.92
C LEU A 81 3.49 7.05 6.99
N ARG A 82 4.78 7.18 7.30
CA ARG A 82 5.27 8.20 8.25
C ARG A 82 4.91 9.61 7.80
N ASN A 83 5.08 9.91 6.52
CA ASN A 83 4.74 11.21 5.96
C ASN A 83 3.22 11.48 6.04
N SER A 84 2.38 10.47 5.80
CA SER A 84 0.93 10.62 5.95
C SER A 84 0.52 10.96 7.39
N TRP A 85 1.19 10.37 8.39
CA TRP A 85 1.00 10.73 9.81
C TRP A 85 1.47 12.14 10.14
N LEU A 86 2.57 12.60 9.54
CA LEU A 86 3.06 13.98 9.71
C LEU A 86 2.07 15.00 9.13
N TYR A 87 1.47 14.71 7.97
CA TYR A 87 0.46 15.59 7.38
C TYR A 87 -0.82 15.61 8.20
N PHE A 88 -1.24 14.46 8.73
CA PHE A 88 -2.37 14.37 9.64
C PHE A 88 -2.14 15.20 10.92
N SER A 89 -0.99 15.03 11.59
CA SER A 89 -0.68 15.76 12.82
C SER A 89 -0.51 17.26 12.57
N GLY A 90 0.07 17.65 11.44
CA GLY A 90 0.17 19.05 11.01
C GLY A 90 -1.20 19.70 10.78
N GLY A 91 -2.12 19.00 10.12
CA GLY A 91 -3.50 19.46 9.94
C GLY A 91 -4.24 19.62 11.27
N LEU A 92 -4.05 18.67 12.19
CA LEU A 92 -4.64 18.70 13.53
C LEU A 92 -4.10 19.87 14.36
N ALA A 93 -2.78 20.14 14.29
CA ALA A 93 -2.16 21.28 14.93
C ALA A 93 -2.70 22.61 14.38
N LEU A 94 -2.82 22.74 13.06
CA LEU A 94 -3.42 23.91 12.43
C LEU A 94 -4.85 24.16 12.94
N LEU A 95 -5.69 23.12 12.98
CA LEU A 95 -7.06 23.24 13.48
C LEU A 95 -7.08 23.59 14.98
N ALA A 96 -6.21 22.99 15.79
CA ALA A 96 -6.11 23.34 17.21
C ALA A 96 -5.69 24.81 17.42
N THR A 97 -4.78 25.33 16.59
CA THR A 97 -4.35 26.74 16.66
C THR A 97 -5.47 27.71 16.25
N THR A 98 -6.26 27.39 15.22
CA THR A 98 -7.37 28.27 14.80
C THR A 98 -8.49 28.28 15.82
N VAL A 99 -8.86 27.12 16.37
CA VAL A 99 -9.84 27.01 17.47
C VAL A 99 -9.34 27.73 18.72
N GLY A 100 -8.07 27.51 19.11
CA GLY A 100 -7.46 28.18 20.26
C GLY A 100 -7.42 29.70 20.11
N ALA A 101 -7.07 30.20 18.93
CA ALA A 101 -7.07 31.63 18.62
C ALA A 101 -8.50 32.22 18.65
N ALA A 102 -9.50 31.47 18.17
CA ALA A 102 -10.89 31.89 18.21
C ALA A 102 -11.44 31.97 19.65
N LEU A 103 -11.11 30.97 20.49
CA LEU A 103 -11.46 30.96 21.91
C LEU A 103 -10.79 32.12 22.67
N TRP A 104 -9.50 32.38 22.41
CA TRP A 104 -8.79 33.50 23.04
C TRP A 104 -9.42 34.84 22.68
N ARG A 105 -9.75 35.06 21.40
CA ARG A 105 -10.28 36.34 20.91
C ARG A 105 -11.75 36.58 21.25
N ARG A 106 -12.45 35.62 21.87
CA ARG A 106 -13.88 35.70 22.23
C ARG A 106 -14.73 36.29 21.09
N LEU A 107 -14.50 35.81 19.87
CA LEU A 107 -15.18 36.32 18.68
C LEU A 107 -16.69 36.18 18.84
N GLN A 108 -17.42 37.29 18.71
CA GLN A 108 -18.88 37.27 18.76
C GLN A 108 -19.42 36.64 17.48
N MET A 109 -20.24 35.59 17.63
CA MET A 109 -20.86 34.87 16.51
C MET A 109 -21.72 35.81 15.68
N ARG A 110 -21.26 36.12 14.47
CA ARG A 110 -22.05 36.76 13.41
C ARG A 110 -22.29 35.74 12.30
N TRP A 111 -23.49 35.72 11.72
CA TRP A 111 -23.87 34.78 10.66
C TRP A 111 -22.89 34.78 9.46
N GLY A 112 -22.38 35.95 9.05
CA GLY A 112 -21.37 36.03 7.99
C GLY A 112 -20.04 35.34 8.34
N GLN A 113 -19.68 35.30 9.62
CA GLN A 113 -18.49 34.60 10.10
C GLN A 113 -18.69 33.09 10.07
N ILE A 114 -19.90 32.59 10.41
CA ILE A 114 -20.23 31.17 10.35
C ILE A 114 -20.16 30.66 8.90
N CYS A 115 -20.67 31.41 7.93
CA CYS A 115 -20.57 31.03 6.52
C CYS A 115 -19.10 31.02 6.05
N ALA A 116 -18.30 32.02 6.46
CA ALA A 116 -16.89 32.07 6.11
C ALA A 116 -16.08 30.92 6.73
N GLU A 117 -16.33 30.58 8.01
CA GLU A 117 -15.65 29.48 8.70
C GLU A 117 -15.97 28.12 8.05
N ASN A 118 -17.25 27.88 7.68
CA ASN A 118 -17.62 26.67 6.97
C ASN A 118 -16.98 26.60 5.57
N LEU A 119 -16.94 27.70 4.83
CA LEU A 119 -16.26 27.76 3.54
C LEU A 119 -14.76 27.43 3.67
N VAL A 120 -14.09 28.00 4.67
CA VAL A 120 -12.67 27.73 4.95
C VAL A 120 -12.47 26.26 5.32
N LEU A 121 -13.34 25.67 6.15
CA LEU A 121 -13.26 24.26 6.51
C LEU A 121 -13.43 23.34 5.31
N VAL A 122 -14.38 23.63 4.42
CA VAL A 122 -14.59 22.87 3.18
C VAL A 122 -13.38 22.98 2.25
N LEU A 123 -12.82 24.18 2.09
CA LEU A 123 -11.61 24.38 1.29
C LEU A 123 -10.39 23.66 1.90
N MET A 124 -10.24 23.68 3.22
CA MET A 124 -9.18 22.94 3.91
C MET A 124 -9.32 21.43 3.72
N LEU A 125 -10.56 20.92 3.76
CA LEU A 125 -10.85 19.51 3.51
C LEU A 125 -10.45 19.13 2.08
N GLY A 126 -10.91 19.88 1.07
CA GLY A 126 -10.57 19.61 -0.33
C GLY A 126 -9.07 19.73 -0.63
N ALA A 127 -8.39 20.69 0.00
CA ALA A 127 -6.93 20.82 -0.13
C ALA A 127 -6.20 19.62 0.50
N TYR A 128 -6.68 19.13 1.64
CA TYR A 128 -6.15 17.92 2.27
C TYR A 128 -6.35 16.69 1.39
N GLU A 129 -7.56 16.44 0.88
CA GLU A 129 -7.86 15.30 0.02
C GLU A 129 -6.99 15.31 -1.24
N TRP A 130 -6.89 16.46 -1.91
CA TRP A 130 -6.03 16.61 -3.09
C TRP A 130 -4.58 16.29 -2.78
N MET A 131 -4.07 16.78 -1.65
CA MET A 131 -2.72 16.50 -1.20
C MET A 131 -2.54 15.01 -0.91
N PHE A 132 -3.48 14.38 -0.18
CA PHE A 132 -3.44 12.97 0.17
C PHE A 132 -3.43 12.08 -1.08
N PHE A 133 -4.31 12.35 -2.05
CA PHE A 133 -4.30 11.64 -3.32
C PHE A 133 -2.97 11.77 -4.07
N ARG A 134 -2.46 12.99 -4.20
CA ARG A 134 -1.26 13.26 -4.99
C ARG A 134 0.03 12.72 -4.35
N THR A 135 0.08 12.72 -3.03
CA THR A 135 1.32 12.42 -2.29
C THR A 135 1.35 11.03 -1.69
N VAL A 136 0.20 10.45 -1.35
CA VAL A 136 0.11 9.12 -0.75
C VAL A 136 -0.41 8.12 -1.77
N VAL A 137 -1.63 8.31 -2.28
CA VAL A 137 -2.29 7.31 -3.14
C VAL A 137 -1.53 7.09 -4.45
N LEU A 138 -1.17 8.14 -5.19
CA LEU A 138 -0.48 8.02 -6.48
C LEU A 138 1.00 7.61 -6.38
N ARG A 139 1.61 7.77 -5.21
CA ARG A 139 3.03 7.47 -4.98
C ARG A 139 3.24 6.08 -4.38
N TYR A 140 2.19 5.47 -3.84
CA TYR A 140 2.23 4.13 -3.29
C TYR A 140 2.77 3.12 -4.30
N GLN A 141 3.63 2.22 -3.82
CA GLN A 141 4.19 1.13 -4.62
C GLN A 141 3.50 -0.17 -4.26
N ALA A 142 2.77 -0.74 -5.22
CA ALA A 142 2.21 -2.09 -5.15
C ALA A 142 3.31 -3.15 -5.26
N VAL A 143 2.96 -4.42 -5.02
CA VAL A 143 3.87 -5.57 -5.19
C VAL A 143 4.53 -5.53 -6.57
N SER A 144 5.85 -5.59 -6.59
CA SER A 144 6.62 -5.57 -7.82
C SER A 144 6.59 -6.92 -8.56
N PRO A 145 6.80 -6.95 -9.89
CA PRO A 145 6.94 -8.21 -10.63
C PRO A 145 8.02 -9.13 -10.07
N ALA A 146 9.15 -8.58 -9.60
CA ALA A 146 10.23 -9.37 -9.00
C ALA A 146 9.83 -10.04 -7.67
N GLU A 147 8.99 -9.39 -6.86
CA GLU A 147 8.39 -10.01 -5.67
C GLU A 147 7.43 -11.14 -6.06
N LEU A 148 6.63 -10.95 -7.11
CA LEU A 148 5.72 -11.98 -7.61
C LEU A 148 6.50 -13.17 -8.18
N ASP A 149 7.54 -12.93 -8.97
CA ASP A 149 8.38 -13.98 -9.57
C ASP A 149 9.01 -14.86 -8.48
N ARG A 150 9.51 -14.25 -7.40
CA ARG A 150 10.00 -14.99 -6.23
C ARG A 150 8.89 -15.85 -5.61
N MET A 151 7.70 -15.28 -5.36
CA MET A 151 6.58 -16.04 -4.78
C MET A 151 6.17 -17.24 -5.64
N VAL A 152 6.25 -17.10 -6.97
CA VAL A 152 5.97 -18.20 -7.91
C VAL A 152 7.05 -19.27 -7.83
N VAL A 153 8.32 -18.89 -7.82
CA VAL A 153 9.45 -19.84 -7.70
C VAL A 153 9.37 -20.60 -6.39
N ASP A 154 9.17 -19.91 -5.26
CA ASP A 154 9.02 -20.53 -3.93
C ASP A 154 7.84 -21.53 -3.94
N GLN A 155 6.68 -21.16 -4.50
CA GLN A 155 5.52 -22.05 -4.59
C GLN A 155 5.75 -23.29 -5.47
N VAL A 156 6.51 -23.15 -6.55
CA VAL A 156 6.81 -24.27 -7.45
C VAL A 156 7.85 -25.20 -6.83
N GLU A 157 8.89 -24.67 -6.19
CA GLU A 157 9.89 -25.46 -5.45
C GLU A 157 9.25 -26.25 -4.29
N ASP A 158 8.34 -25.64 -3.53
CA ASP A 158 7.65 -26.29 -2.42
C ASP A 158 6.66 -27.39 -2.86
N THR A 159 6.09 -27.27 -4.07
CA THR A 159 4.99 -28.15 -4.51
C THR A 159 5.43 -29.34 -5.37
N CYS A 160 6.56 -29.24 -6.09
CA CYS A 160 6.94 -30.19 -7.15
C CYS A 160 7.74 -31.44 -6.67
#